data_AF-A0A091GRP5-F1
#
_entry.id   AF-A0A091GRP5-F1
#
_cell.length_a   1.000
_cell.length_b   1.000
_cell.length_c   1.000
_cell.angle_alpha   90.00
_cell.angle_beta   90.00
_cell.angle_gamma   90.00
#
_symmetry.space_group_name_H-M   'P 1'
#
loop_
_entity.id
_entity.type
_entity.pdbx_description
1 polymer ?
#
loop_
_entity_poly.entity_id
_entity_poly.type
_entity_poly.pdbx_seq_one_letter_code
_entity_poly.pdbx_strand_id
1 'polypeptide(L)' 'LHFQIVVPPLPGKALKRQLPFRGDEGIFEESFIEERRQGLEQFINKIAGHPLAQNERCLHMFLQEETIDRNYVPGKVR' A
#
# COMPACT_ATOMS: atom_id res chain seq x y z
N LEU A 1 -4.50 -28.00 -0.95
CA LEU A 1 -3.66 -26.84 -1.32
C LEU A 1 -4.40 -25.58 -0.88
N HIS A 2 -3.89 -24.85 0.12
CA HIS A 2 -4.46 -23.55 0.51
C HIS A 2 -3.88 -22.48 -0.43
N PHE A 3 -4.71 -21.89 -1.29
CA PHE A 3 -4.31 -20.77 -2.14
C PHE A 3 -4.50 -19.46 -1.37
N GLN A 4 -3.42 -18.94 -0.81
CA GLN A 4 -3.41 -17.66 -0.11
C GLN A 4 -2.76 -16.59 -0.98
N ILE A 5 -3.28 -15.35 -0.93
CA ILE A 5 -2.63 -14.19 -1.56
C ILE A 5 -1.31 -13.96 -0.84
N VAL A 6 -0.19 -14.04 -1.56
CA VAL A 6 1.11 -13.62 -1.05
C VAL A 6 1.23 -12.11 -1.23
N VAL A 7 1.13 -11.38 -0.12
CA VAL A 7 1.27 -9.92 -0.12
C VAL A 7 2.76 -9.57 -0.13
N PRO A 8 3.26 -8.83 -1.15
CA PRO A 8 4.65 -8.39 -1.16
C PRO A 8 4.93 -7.39 -0.02
N PRO A 9 6.18 -7.22 0.39
CA PRO A 9 6.52 -6.26 1.44
C PRO A 9 6.24 -4.81 0.97
N LEU A 10 5.73 -3.98 1.88
CA LEU A 10 5.62 -2.53 1.68
C LEU A 10 7.00 -1.85 1.88
N PRO A 11 7.26 -0.71 1.22
CA PRO A 11 8.38 0.14 1.61
C PRO A 11 8.18 0.58 3.08
N GLY A 12 9.23 0.40 3.90
CA GLY A 12 9.14 0.39 5.36
C GLY A 12 8.39 1.57 5.99
N LYS A 13 7.89 1.38 7.23
CA LYS A 13 7.06 2.36 7.96
C LYS A 13 7.78 3.67 8.37
N ALA A 14 9.09 3.80 8.11
CA ALA A 14 9.89 5.01 8.30
C ALA A 14 9.76 5.70 9.67
N LEU A 15 9.43 4.97 10.74
CA LEU A 15 9.13 5.54 12.06
C LEU A 15 10.26 6.43 12.62
N LYS A 16 11.53 6.08 12.35
CA LYS A 16 12.69 6.88 12.76
C LYS A 16 12.77 8.25 12.06
N ARG A 17 12.23 8.36 10.83
CA ARG A 17 12.19 9.61 10.06
C ARG A 17 11.10 10.58 10.56
N GLN A 18 10.21 10.14 11.45
CA GLN A 18 9.17 10.96 12.08
C GLN A 18 9.58 11.55 13.44
N LEU A 19 10.75 11.16 13.98
CA LEU A 19 11.21 11.66 15.27
C LEU A 19 11.57 13.15 15.19
N PRO A 20 11.27 13.95 16.23
CA PRO A 20 11.70 15.34 16.31
C PRO A 20 13.24 15.44 16.45
N PHE A 21 13.79 16.63 16.19
CA PHE A 21 15.22 16.96 16.32
C PHE A 21 16.15 16.22 15.35
N ARG A 22 15.73 16.10 14.08
CA ARG A 22 16.58 15.61 12.99
C ARG A 22 17.35 16.77 12.35
N GLY A 23 18.50 16.46 11.76
CA GLY A 23 19.26 17.40 10.93
C GLY A 23 18.84 17.40 9.45
N ASP A 24 17.80 16.65 9.10
CA ASP A 24 17.21 16.55 7.76
C ASP A 24 15.70 16.80 7.80
N GLU A 25 15.07 16.88 6.62
CA GLU A 25 13.61 17.05 6.45
C GLU A 25 12.80 15.76 6.72
N GLY A 26 13.45 14.68 7.19
CA GLY A 26 12.78 13.46 7.64
C GLY A 26 11.95 12.76 6.55
N ILE A 27 10.63 12.76 6.72
CA ILE A 27 9.68 12.18 5.75
C ILE A 27 9.34 13.12 4.58
N PHE A 28 9.75 14.38 4.67
CA PHE A 28 9.54 15.39 3.62
C PHE A 28 10.73 15.50 2.67
N GLU A 29 11.80 14.74 2.92
CA GLU A 29 12.95 14.65 2.03
C GLU A 29 12.54 14.06 0.67
N GLU A 30 12.91 14.72 -0.44
CA GLU A 30 12.53 14.31 -1.79
C GLU A 30 12.99 12.88 -2.11
N SER A 31 14.22 12.53 -1.71
CA SER A 31 14.78 11.19 -1.90
C SER A 31 13.92 10.11 -1.24
N PHE A 32 13.39 10.38 -0.04
CA PHE A 32 12.52 9.48 0.69
C PHE A 32 11.14 9.35 0.05
N ILE A 33 10.57 10.48 -0.39
CA ILE A 33 9.28 10.50 -1.07
C ILE A 33 9.37 9.65 -2.35
N GLU A 34 10.42 9.84 -3.14
CA GLU A 34 10.60 9.13 -4.41
C GLU A 34 10.87 7.63 -4.22
N GLU A 35 11.73 7.25 -3.27
CA GLU A 35 11.96 5.83 -2.91
C GLU A 35 10.64 5.16 -2.48
N ARG A 36 9.86 5.84 -1.64
CA ARG A 36 8.57 5.33 -1.17
C ARG A 36 7.55 5.25 -2.31
N ARG A 37 7.50 6.25 -3.21
CA ARG A 37 6.62 6.27 -4.38
C ARG A 37 6.89 5.06 -5.27
N GLN A 38 8.15 4.82 -5.64
CA GLN A 38 8.55 3.67 -6.46
C GLN A 38 8.23 2.33 -5.77
N GLY A 39 8.50 2.22 -4.47
CA GLY A 39 8.18 1.00 -3.71
C GLY A 39 6.68 0.71 -3.64
N LEU A 40 5.85 1.74 -3.43
CA LEU A 40 4.39 1.61 -3.41
C LEU A 40 3.83 1.29 -4.79
N GLU A 41 4.38 1.88 -5.85
CA GLU A 41 4.04 1.59 -7.24
C GLU A 41 4.33 0.11 -7.59
N GLN A 42 5.51 -0.39 -7.23
CA GLN A 42 5.84 -1.81 -7.43
C GLN A 42 4.93 -2.73 -6.61
N PHE A 43 4.60 -2.36 -5.37
CA PHE A 43 3.70 -3.12 -4.51
C PHE A 43 2.31 -3.22 -5.12
N ILE A 44 1.70 -2.10 -5.51
CA ILE A 44 0.32 -2.08 -6.00
C ILE A 44 0.20 -2.77 -7.35
N ASN A 45 1.19 -2.63 -8.25
CA ASN A 45 1.20 -3.33 -9.53
C ASN A 45 1.24 -4.86 -9.36
N LYS A 46 2.00 -5.37 -8.39
CA LYS A 46 2.04 -6.81 -8.06
C LYS A 46 0.70 -7.30 -7.48
N ILE A 47 0.10 -6.52 -6.58
CA ILE A 47 -1.20 -6.86 -5.98
C ILE A 47 -2.31 -6.82 -7.02
N ALA A 48 -2.37 -5.77 -7.85
CA ALA A 48 -3.40 -5.60 -8.87
C ALA A 48 -3.32 -6.68 -9.97
N GLY A 49 -2.12 -7.22 -10.24
CA GLY A 49 -1.92 -8.36 -11.14
C GLY A 49 -2.27 -9.73 -10.53
N HIS A 50 -2.51 -9.82 -9.22
CA HIS A 50 -2.73 -11.11 -8.55
C HIS A 50 -4.21 -11.57 -8.69
N PRO A 51 -4.50 -12.73 -9.32
CA PRO A 51 -5.88 -13.14 -9.63
C PRO A 51 -6.82 -13.21 -8.42
N LEU A 52 -6.34 -13.70 -7.27
CA LEU A 52 -7.16 -13.75 -6.06
C LEU A 52 -7.42 -12.37 -5.44
N ALA A 53 -6.50 -11.42 -5.60
CA ALA A 53 -6.62 -10.07 -5.06
C ALA A 53 -7.57 -9.22 -5.92
N GLN A 54 -7.61 -9.47 -7.24
CA GLN A 54 -8.59 -8.88 -8.16
C GLN A 54 -10.04 -9.17 -7.75
N ASN A 55 -10.28 -10.29 -7.07
CA ASN A 55 -11.61 -10.62 -6.56
C ASN A 55 -11.95 -9.91 -5.25
N GLU A 56 -11.01 -9.27 -4.54
CA GLU A 56 -11.25 -8.65 -3.24
C GLU A 56 -11.82 -7.23 -3.37
N ARG A 57 -12.93 -6.94 -2.68
CA ARG A 57 -13.55 -5.60 -2.67
C ARG A 57 -12.60 -4.49 -2.20
N CYS A 58 -11.70 -4.79 -1.27
CA CYS A 58 -10.76 -3.80 -0.75
C CYS A 58 -9.79 -3.27 -1.81
N LEU A 59 -9.41 -4.09 -2.80
CA LEU A 59 -8.54 -3.65 -3.87
C LEU A 59 -9.25 -2.63 -4.77
N HIS A 60 -10.52 -2.85 -5.07
CA HIS A 60 -11.31 -1.94 -5.90
C HIS A 60 -11.60 -0.64 -5.17
N MET A 61 -11.96 -0.72 -3.89
CA MET A 61 -12.09 0.46 -3.03
C MET A 61 -10.80 1.29 -3.00
N PHE A 62 -9.65 0.64 -2.85
CA PHE A 62 -8.37 1.33 -2.82
C PHE A 62 -8.00 2.02 -4.14
N LEU A 63 -8.38 1.45 -5.29
CA LEU A 63 -7.98 1.96 -6.62
C LEU A 63 -8.99 2.90 -7.26
N GLN A 64 -10.27 2.76 -6.94
CA GLN A 64 -11.37 3.41 -7.68
C GLN A 64 -12.13 4.44 -6.84
N GLU A 65 -12.16 4.28 -5.51
CA GLU A 65 -12.86 5.21 -4.63
C GLU A 65 -11.91 6.32 -4.17
N GLU A 66 -12.40 7.56 -4.15
CA GLU A 66 -11.63 8.72 -3.69
C GLU A 66 -11.31 8.64 -2.18
N THR A 67 -12.19 7.98 -1.42
CA THR A 67 -12.05 7.80 0.03
C THR A 67 -12.26 6.34 0.40
N ILE A 68 -11.54 5.87 1.41
CA ILE A 68 -11.63 4.48 1.90
C ILE A 68 -12.59 4.44 3.08
N ASP A 69 -13.70 3.71 2.94
CA ASP A 69 -14.57 3.38 4.06
C ASP A 69 -13.90 2.35 4.97
N ARG A 70 -13.57 2.75 6.20
CA ARG A 70 -12.93 1.87 7.18
C ARG A 70 -13.90 0.85 7.79
N ASN A 71 -15.20 1.05 7.62
CA ASN A 71 -16.26 0.15 8.11
C ASN A 71 -16.90 -0.66 6.98
N TYR A 72 -16.26 -0.72 5.81
CA TYR A 72 -16.79 -1.47 4.68
C TYR A 72 -16.96 -2.95 5.03
N VAL A 73 -17.95 -3.58 4.42
CA VAL A 73 -18.18 -5.02 4.56
C VAL A 73 -17.17 -5.76 3.67
N PRO A 74 -16.27 -6.60 4.24
CA PRO A 74 -15.35 -7.41 3.44
C PRO A 74 -16.12 -8.38 2.55
N GLY A 75 -15.62 -8.61 1.34
CA GLY A 75 -16.28 -9.50 0.38
C GLY A 75 -15.60 -9.51 -0.98
N LYS A 76 -16.10 -10.37 -1.86
CA LYS A 76 -15.66 -10.45 -3.26
C LYS A 76 -16.43 -9.46 -4.14
N VAL A 77 -15.83 -9.02 -5.24
CA VAL A 77 -16.49 -8.10 -6.19
C VAL A 77 -17.48 -8.82 -7.09
N ARG A 78 -17.25 -10.10 -7.43
CA ARG A 78 -18.20 -11.01 -8.12
C ARG A 78 -17.91 -12.46 -7.77
#